data_AF-K9KBW3-F1
#
_entry.id   AF-K9KBW3-F1
#
_cell.length_a   1.000
_cell.length_b   1.000
_cell.length_c   1.000
_cell.angle_alpha   90.00
_cell.angle_beta   90.00
_cell.angle_gamma   90.00
#
_symmetry.space_group_name_H-M   'P 1'
#
loop_
_entity.id
_entity.type
_entity.pdbx_description
1 polymer ?
#
loop_
_entity_poly.entity_id
_entity_poly.type
_entity_poly.pdbx_seq_one_letter_code
_entity_poly.pdbx_strand_id
1 'polypeptide(L)' 'GQRTDTENMEDCQNLLKPCSLCEKRPRDGNTIHGRTGHLVTCFHCARRLKKAGASCPICKKEIQLVIKVFIA' A
#
# COMPACT_ATOMS: atom_id res chain seq x y z
N GLY A 1 -1.07 2.80 -32.45
CA GLY A 1 -1.45 2.29 -31.13
C GLY A 1 -0.51 1.17 -30.74
N GLN A 2 0.40 1.42 -29.80
CA GLN A 2 1.30 0.41 -29.23
C GLN A 2 1.98 0.87 -27.91
N ARG A 3 1.64 2.04 -27.37
CA ARG A 3 2.25 2.58 -26.13
C ARG A 3 1.40 2.38 -24.87
N THR A 4 0.10 2.15 -25.02
CA THR A 4 -0.88 2.12 -23.92
C THR A 4 -0.94 0.79 -23.17
N ASP A 5 -0.50 -0.31 -23.79
CA ASP A 5 -0.62 -1.64 -23.17
C ASP A 5 0.54 -1.96 -22.22
N THR A 6 1.71 -1.34 -22.44
CA THR A 6 2.91 -1.55 -21.62
C THR A 6 2.82 -0.81 -20.29
N GLU A 7 2.28 0.41 -20.28
CA GLU A 7 2.09 1.23 -19.07
C GLU A 7 1.08 0.57 -18.11
N ASN A 8 0.01 -0.01 -18.63
CA ASN A 8 -1.04 -0.65 -17.82
C ASN A 8 -0.55 -1.96 -17.14
N MET A 9 0.49 -2.60 -17.69
CA MET A 9 1.06 -3.84 -17.16
C MET A 9 2.00 -3.58 -15.96
N GLU A 10 2.69 -2.44 -15.92
CA GLU A 10 3.55 -2.04 -14.80
C GLU A 10 2.77 -1.73 -13.52
N ASP A 11 1.57 -1.14 -13.66
CA ASP A 11 0.71 -0.78 -12.53
C ASP A 11 0.19 -2.03 -11.78
N CYS A 12 -0.26 -3.04 -12.54
CA CYS A 12 -0.70 -4.30 -11.96
C CYS A 12 0.44 -5.04 -11.25
N GLN A 13 1.65 -5.04 -11.82
CA GLN A 13 2.81 -5.68 -11.23
C GLN A 13 3.20 -5.05 -9.88
N ASN A 14 3.04 -3.74 -9.72
CA ASN A 14 3.33 -3.06 -8.46
C ASN A 14 2.39 -3.45 -7.32
N LEU A 15 1.13 -3.79 -7.64
CA LEU A 15 0.15 -4.32 -6.68
C LEU A 15 0.46 -5.77 -6.27
N LEU A 16 1.07 -6.55 -7.17
CA LEU A 16 1.49 -7.93 -6.91
C LEU A 16 2.78 -8.04 -6.07
N LYS A 17 3.56 -6.95 -5.96
CA LYS A 17 4.77 -6.94 -5.12
C LYS A 17 4.41 -7.26 -3.67
N PRO A 18 5.28 -8.00 -2.94
CA PRO A 18 5.05 -8.24 -1.54
C PRO A 18 5.13 -6.95 -0.72
N CYS A 19 4.56 -7.00 0.48
CA CYS A 19 4.65 -5.97 1.52
C CYS A 19 6.10 -5.50 1.68
N SER A 20 6.34 -4.19 1.57
CA SER A 20 7.68 -3.60 1.66
C SER A 20 8.35 -3.73 3.04
N LEU A 21 7.62 -4.16 4.07
CA LEU A 21 8.17 -4.30 5.44
C LEU A 21 8.46 -5.75 5.83
N CYS A 22 7.66 -6.70 5.36
CA CYS A 22 7.81 -8.09 5.78
C CYS A 22 8.12 -9.04 4.63
N GLU A 23 8.01 -8.57 3.38
CA GLU A 23 8.36 -9.29 2.15
C GLU A 23 7.68 -10.67 1.98
N LYS A 24 6.60 -10.90 2.74
CA LYS A 24 5.94 -12.21 2.88
C LYS A 24 4.47 -12.23 2.50
N ARG A 25 3.79 -11.08 2.55
CA ARG A 25 2.33 -10.95 2.41
C ARG A 25 2.01 -9.97 1.29
N PRO A 26 0.85 -10.06 0.63
CA PRO A 26 0.45 -9.11 -0.41
C PRO A 26 0.30 -7.69 0.15
N ARG A 27 0.34 -6.70 -0.74
CA ARG A 27 0.05 -5.30 -0.41
C ARG A 27 -1.46 -5.10 -0.36
N ASP A 28 -2.04 -5.46 0.78
CA ASP A 28 -3.48 -5.36 1.05
C ASP A 28 -3.81 -4.39 2.19
N GLY A 29 -2.83 -3.64 2.71
CA GLY A 29 -3.00 -2.67 3.79
C GLY A 29 -2.82 -1.24 3.32
N ASN A 30 -3.92 -0.55 2.98
CA ASN A 30 -3.87 0.85 2.59
C ASN A 30 -3.73 1.75 3.82
N THR A 31 -2.70 2.60 3.82
CA THR A 31 -2.43 3.57 4.89
C THR A 31 -3.00 4.92 4.49
N ILE A 32 -4.10 5.35 5.14
CA ILE A 32 -4.88 6.54 4.79
C ILE A 32 -4.45 7.76 5.60
N HIS A 33 -4.31 8.90 4.93
CA HIS A 33 -4.09 10.23 5.52
C HIS A 33 -4.78 11.29 4.67
N GLY A 34 -5.71 12.03 5.26
CA GLY A 34 -6.60 12.96 4.57
C GLY A 34 -7.48 12.24 3.55
N ARG A 35 -7.35 12.60 2.28
CA ARG A 35 -8.12 12.04 1.15
C ARG A 35 -7.30 11.07 0.29
N THR A 36 -6.09 10.72 0.71
CA THR A 36 -5.16 9.87 -0.04
C THR A 36 -4.66 8.70 0.81
N GLY A 37 -4.02 7.73 0.16
CA GLY A 37 -3.41 6.60 0.85
C GLY A 37 -2.27 5.98 0.06
N HIS A 38 -1.39 5.27 0.76
CA HIS A 38 -0.30 4.49 0.16
C HIS A 38 -0.50 2.98 0.41
N LEU A 39 -0.54 2.21 -0.68
CA LEU A 39 -0.68 0.74 -0.65
C LEU A 39 0.67 0.06 -0.90
N VAL A 40 1.53 0.06 0.13
CA VAL A 40 2.89 -0.51 0.04
C VAL A 40 3.16 -1.61 1.05
N THR A 41 2.24 -1.82 1.99
CA THR A 41 2.34 -2.79 3.09
C THR A 41 1.17 -3.75 3.09
N CYS A 42 1.34 -4.92 3.71
CA CYS A 42 0.20 -5.76 4.07
C CYS A 42 -0.59 -5.15 5.23
N PHE A 43 -1.85 -5.55 5.37
CA PHE A 43 -2.77 -5.07 6.40
C PHE A 43 -2.24 -5.29 7.81
N HIS A 44 -1.59 -6.42 8.07
CA HIS A 44 -0.98 -6.71 9.37
C HIS A 44 0.13 -5.71 9.72
N CYS A 45 1.06 -5.46 8.79
CA CYS A 45 2.15 -4.51 9.01
C CYS A 45 1.64 -3.07 9.15
N ALA A 46 0.70 -2.66 8.29
CA ALA A 46 0.09 -1.33 8.35
C ALA A 46 -0.59 -1.07 9.71
N ARG A 47 -1.36 -2.04 10.24
CA ARG A 47 -1.96 -1.94 11.57
C ARG A 47 -0.94 -1.81 12.70
N ARG A 48 0.21 -2.52 12.58
CA ARG A 48 1.30 -2.40 13.57
C ARG A 48 1.92 -1.01 13.55
N LEU A 49 2.13 -0.41 12.37
CA LEU A 49 2.59 0.98 12.25
C LEU A 49 1.63 1.95 12.95
N LYS A 50 0.33 1.87 12.63
CA LYS A 50 -0.69 2.72 13.26
C LYS A 50 -0.71 2.55 14.78
N LYS A 51 -0.67 1.30 15.27
CA LYS A 51 -0.67 1.01 16.71
C LYS A 51 0.57 1.56 17.42
N ALA A 52 1.72 1.59 16.75
CA ALA A 52 2.96 2.15 17.28
C ALA A 52 3.04 3.68 17.20
N GLY A 53 2.01 4.37 16.69
CA GLY A 53 2.06 5.81 16.45
C GLY A 53 3.04 6.23 15.35
N ALA A 54 3.46 5.28 14.49
CA ALA A 54 4.38 5.57 13.40
C ALA A 54 3.66 6.33 12.27
N SER A 55 4.43 7.11 11.52
CA SER A 55 3.95 7.80 10.33
C SER A 55 3.98 6.91 9.09
N CYS A 56 3.25 7.31 8.04
CA CYS A 56 3.26 6.65 6.74
C CYS A 56 4.71 6.46 6.25
N PRO A 57 5.13 5.24 5.87
CA PRO A 57 6.53 4.97 5.53
C PRO A 57 7.01 5.73 4.28
N ILE A 58 6.08 6.10 3.40
CA ILE A 58 6.34 6.78 2.12
C ILE A 58 6.44 8.30 2.31
N CYS A 59 5.39 8.94 2.83
CA CYS A 59 5.29 10.41 2.85
C CYS A 59 5.37 11.03 4.25
N LYS A 60 5.61 10.23 5.29
CA LYS A 60 5.78 10.64 6.70
C LYS A 60 4.59 11.39 7.33
N LYS A 61 3.42 11.39 6.69
CA LYS A 61 2.16 11.90 7.28
C LYS A 61 1.64 10.94 8.36
N GLU A 62 0.91 11.48 9.35
CA GLU A 62 0.23 10.69 10.37
C GLU A 62 -0.74 9.67 9.76
N ILE A 63 -0.74 8.45 10.28
CA ILE A 63 -1.65 7.39 9.82
C ILE A 63 -3.01 7.52 10.53
N GLN A 64 -4.00 8.05 9.83
CA GLN A 64 -5.34 8.25 10.38
C GLN A 64 -6.15 6.95 10.39
N LEU A 65 -6.07 6.16 9.31
CA LEU A 65 -6.80 4.90 9.15
C LEU A 65 -5.97 3.87 8.37
N VAL A 66 -6.20 2.59 8.65
CA VAL A 66 -5.67 1.48 7.86
C VAL A 66 -6.85 0.65 7.38
N ILE A 67 -6.98 0.49 6.06
CA ILE A 67 -8.06 -0.27 5.41
C ILE A 67 -7.48 -1.54 4.79
N LYS A 68 -8.18 -2.67 4.95
CA LYS A 68 -7.87 -3.89 4.20
C LYS A 68 -8.48 -3.77 2.81
N VAL A 69 -7.64 -3.87 1.78
CA VAL A 69 -8.05 -3.76 0.37
C VAL A 69 -8.24 -5.16 -0.20
N PHE A 70 -9.32 -5.34 -0.96
CA PHE A 70 -9.56 -6.49 -1.82
C PHE A 70 -9.60 -5.97 -3.25
N ILE A 71 -8.80 -6.58 -4.14
CA ILE A 71 -8.79 -6.25 -5.57
C ILE A 71 -9.89 -7.10 -6.22
N ALA A 72 -10.71 -6.48 -7.06
CA ALA A 72 -11.84 -7.10 -7.77
C ALA A 72 -11.83 -6.68 -9.24
#